data_AF-A0A1I3P5W5-F1
#
_entry.id   AF-A0A1I3P5W5-F1
#
_cell.length_a   1.000
_cell.length_b   1.000
_cell.length_c   1.000
_cell.angle_alpha   90.00
_cell.angle_beta   90.00
_cell.angle_gamma   90.00
#
_symmetry.space_group_name_H-M   'P 1'
#
loop_
_entity.id
_entity.type
_entity.pdbx_description
1 polymer ?
#
loop_
_entity_poly.entity_id
_entity_poly.type
_entity_poly.pdbx_seq_one_letter_code
_entity_poly.pdbx_strand_id
1 'polypeptide(L)'
;MPEPLRSSVGNAVAEFSRSLAAVVGLVWLCFVVSVVTIRILEATTHNVSVSSEPLWIGILVVAVVAAGVLSEDGYERLGVDPSAGWTFAWLAIFFLPFAFAPLRVAVALLATNVALFDALFVFGATLSAGWLAFYDGLERIGLEPVDFARVIPYAVALGIGPIAVFLLFDHPWLTEGVGVAVATVVQVGACWFALSSQIP
;
A
#
# COMPACT_ATOMS: atom_id res chain seq x y z
N MET A 1 18.76 -43.70 -9.66
CA MET A 1 18.71 -43.15 -8.29
C MET A 1 17.47 -42.29 -8.23
N PRO A 2 16.49 -42.55 -7.35
CA PRO A 2 15.30 -41.72 -7.26
C PRO A 2 15.70 -40.37 -6.66
N GLU A 3 15.39 -39.28 -7.37
CA GLU A 3 15.49 -37.92 -6.84
C GLU A 3 14.69 -37.81 -5.54
N PRO A 4 15.22 -37.11 -4.52
CA PRO A 4 14.57 -37.05 -3.22
C PRO A 4 13.26 -36.26 -3.33
N LEU A 5 12.12 -36.93 -3.11
CA LEU A 5 10.74 -36.41 -3.05
C LEU A 5 10.59 -35.08 -2.29
N ARG A 6 11.48 -34.80 -1.34
CA ARG A 6 11.52 -33.55 -0.57
C ARG A 6 11.82 -32.31 -1.41
N SER A 7 12.59 -32.45 -2.48
CA SER A 7 12.88 -31.36 -3.43
C SER A 7 11.65 -30.98 -4.27
N SER A 8 10.82 -31.98 -4.64
CA SER A 8 9.60 -31.79 -5.43
C SER A 8 8.51 -31.04 -4.64
N VAL A 9 8.31 -31.37 -3.36
CA VAL A 9 7.29 -30.71 -2.53
C VAL A 9 7.67 -29.25 -2.23
N GLY A 10 8.94 -28.96 -1.95
CA GLY A 10 9.40 -27.59 -1.67
C GLY A 10 9.21 -26.66 -2.87
N ASN A 11 9.52 -27.14 -4.07
CA ASN A 11 9.35 -26.36 -5.30
C ASN A 11 7.87 -26.11 -5.60
N ALA A 12 7.01 -27.13 -5.46
CA ALA A 12 5.57 -26.97 -5.68
C ALA A 12 4.94 -25.96 -4.71
N VAL A 13 5.34 -25.96 -3.44
CA VAL A 13 4.85 -24.99 -2.44
C VAL A 13 5.32 -23.58 -2.74
N ALA A 14 6.58 -23.41 -3.14
CA ALA A 14 7.13 -22.10 -3.51
C ALA A 14 6.42 -21.52 -4.74
N GLU A 15 6.17 -22.34 -5.76
CA GLU A 15 5.47 -21.96 -6.97
C GLU A 15 4.00 -21.60 -6.69
N PHE A 16 3.31 -22.39 -5.87
CA PHE A 16 1.96 -22.08 -5.42
C PHE A 16 1.91 -20.77 -4.62
N SER A 17 2.84 -20.56 -3.69
CA SER A 17 2.93 -19.32 -2.90
C SER A 17 3.17 -18.11 -3.79
N ARG A 18 4.00 -18.25 -4.82
CA ARG A 18 4.29 -17.19 -5.80
C ARG A 18 3.05 -16.82 -6.61
N SER A 19 2.36 -17.84 -7.13
CA SER A 19 1.10 -17.69 -7.88
C SER A 19 0.01 -17.04 -7.01
N LEU A 20 -0.14 -17.51 -5.76
CA LEU A 20 -1.09 -16.94 -4.81
C LEU A 20 -0.80 -15.47 -4.54
N ALA A 21 0.47 -15.11 -4.30
CA ALA A 21 0.86 -13.74 -4.02
C ALA A 21 0.60 -12.81 -5.23
N ALA A 22 0.86 -13.28 -6.45
CA ALA A 22 0.54 -12.55 -7.67
C ALA A 22 -0.97 -12.32 -7.84
N VAL A 23 -1.78 -13.36 -7.64
CA VAL A 23 -3.24 -13.26 -7.70
C VAL A 23 -3.77 -12.28 -6.65
N VAL A 24 -3.33 -12.40 -5.40
CA VAL A 24 -3.70 -11.48 -4.32
C VAL A 24 -3.32 -10.05 -4.68
N GLY A 25 -2.11 -9.85 -5.21
CA GLY A 25 -1.64 -8.53 -5.61
C GLY A 25 -2.44 -7.91 -6.76
N LEU A 26 -2.81 -8.71 -7.75
CA LEU A 26 -3.64 -8.27 -8.88
C LEU A 26 -5.09 -8.01 -8.47
N VAL A 27 -5.67 -8.87 -7.61
CA VAL A 27 -7.01 -8.64 -7.02
C VAL A 27 -7.01 -7.33 -6.26
N TRP A 28 -5.98 -7.07 -5.45
CA TRP A 28 -5.82 -5.82 -4.72
C TRP A 28 -5.72 -4.62 -5.67
N LEU A 29 -4.85 -4.69 -6.69
CA LEU A 29 -4.70 -3.61 -7.66
C LEU A 29 -6.02 -3.30 -8.38
N CYS A 30 -6.71 -4.34 -8.86
CA CYS A 30 -7.99 -4.21 -9.53
C CYS A 30 -9.04 -3.58 -8.59
N PHE A 31 -9.10 -4.05 -7.34
CA PHE A 31 -9.97 -3.47 -6.32
C PHE A 31 -9.70 -1.98 -6.11
N VAL A 32 -8.43 -1.58 -5.91
CA VAL A 32 -8.07 -0.18 -5.68
C VAL A 32 -8.40 0.68 -6.91
N VAL A 33 -8.11 0.21 -8.13
CA VAL A 33 -8.48 0.91 -9.38
C VAL A 33 -9.99 1.07 -9.51
N SER A 34 -10.77 0.02 -9.21
CA SER A 34 -12.22 0.09 -9.21
C SER A 34 -12.74 1.10 -8.20
N VAL A 35 -12.20 1.11 -6.97
CA VAL A 35 -12.57 2.07 -5.92
C VAL A 35 -12.27 3.51 -6.37
N VAL A 36 -11.07 3.78 -6.89
CA VAL A 36 -10.72 5.12 -7.41
C VAL A 36 -11.68 5.54 -8.52
N THR A 37 -11.96 4.63 -9.47
CA THR A 37 -12.86 4.91 -10.59
C THR A 37 -14.26 5.26 -10.11
N ILE A 38 -14.79 4.50 -9.14
CA ILE A 38 -16.10 4.78 -8.53
C ILE A 38 -16.08 6.14 -7.82
N ARG A 39 -15.04 6.45 -7.03
CA ARG A 39 -14.96 7.75 -6.33
C ARG A 39 -14.86 8.93 -7.29
N ILE A 40 -14.17 8.78 -8.42
CA ILE A 40 -14.13 9.80 -9.48
C ILE A 40 -15.51 9.97 -10.12
N LEU A 41 -16.21 8.87 -10.39
CA LEU A 41 -17.57 8.90 -10.95
C LEU A 41 -18.55 9.56 -9.98
N GLU A 42 -18.54 9.21 -8.70
CA GLU A 42 -19.38 9.84 -7.66
C GLU A 42 -19.07 11.33 -7.51
N ALA A 43 -17.81 11.73 -7.62
CA ALA A 43 -17.40 13.14 -7.54
C ALA A 43 -17.85 13.96 -8.76
N THR A 44 -18.05 13.32 -9.91
CA THR A 44 -18.40 14.00 -11.18
C THR A 44 -19.87 13.85 -11.57
N THR A 45 -20.57 12.84 -11.06
CA THR A 45 -21.94 12.50 -11.45
C THR A 45 -22.80 12.11 -10.23
N HIS A 46 -23.99 12.68 -10.10
CA HIS A 46 -24.83 12.53 -8.90
C HIS A 46 -25.63 11.21 -8.80
N ASN A 47 -25.59 10.33 -9.81
CA ASN A 47 -26.49 9.16 -9.90
C ASN A 47 -25.79 7.84 -10.24
N VAL A 48 -24.60 7.59 -9.68
CA VAL A 48 -23.89 6.33 -9.90
C VAL A 48 -24.15 5.38 -8.75
N SER A 49 -24.98 4.37 -8.99
CA SER A 49 -25.11 3.20 -8.12
C SER A 49 -24.44 1.99 -8.79
N VAL A 50 -23.28 1.59 -8.29
CA VAL A 50 -22.59 0.38 -8.74
C VAL A 50 -22.95 -0.76 -7.80
N SER A 51 -23.55 -1.83 -8.34
CA SER A 51 -23.77 -3.05 -7.57
C SER A 51 -22.43 -3.72 -7.25
N SER A 52 -22.23 -4.13 -6.00
CA SER A 52 -20.97 -4.69 -5.50
C SER A 52 -20.69 -6.10 -6.02
N GLU A 53 -21.73 -6.92 -6.21
CA GLU A 53 -21.60 -8.31 -6.64
C GLU A 53 -20.94 -8.48 -8.03
N PRO A 54 -21.42 -7.84 -9.12
CA PRO A 54 -20.79 -7.98 -10.43
C PRO A 54 -19.39 -7.38 -10.47
N LEU A 55 -19.11 -6.37 -9.64
CA LEU A 55 -17.81 -5.75 -9.53
C LEU A 55 -16.76 -6.71 -8.96
N TRP A 56 -17.09 -7.44 -7.90
CA TRP A 56 -16.17 -8.43 -7.32
C TRP A 56 -15.88 -9.60 -8.26
N ILE A 57 -16.90 -10.06 -8.98
CA ILE A 57 -16.73 -11.10 -10.01
C ILE A 57 -15.80 -10.60 -11.11
N GLY A 58 -16.02 -9.36 -11.59
CA GLY A 58 -15.17 -8.74 -12.60
C GLY A 58 -13.71 -8.60 -12.14
N ILE A 59 -13.48 -8.11 -10.92
CA ILE A 59 -12.15 -8.00 -10.32
C ILE A 59 -11.44 -9.36 -10.31
N LEU A 60 -12.13 -10.41 -9.84
CA LEU A 60 -11.54 -11.73 -9.71
C LEU A 60 -11.21 -12.32 -11.07
N VAL A 61 -12.11 -12.20 -12.06
CA VAL A 61 -11.86 -12.68 -13.43
C VAL A 61 -10.68 -11.95 -14.05
N VAL A 62 -10.65 -10.62 -13.97
CA VAL A 62 -9.55 -9.81 -14.53
C VAL A 62 -8.22 -10.17 -13.87
N ALA A 63 -8.20 -10.31 -12.54
CA ALA A 63 -7.00 -10.68 -11.81
C ALA A 63 -6.49 -12.08 -12.18
N VAL A 64 -7.37 -13.07 -12.33
CA VAL A 64 -6.99 -14.44 -12.74
C VAL A 64 -6.45 -14.44 -14.17
N VAL A 65 -7.12 -13.75 -15.11
CA VAL A 65 -6.64 -13.66 -16.50
C VAL A 65 -5.29 -12.95 -16.57
N ALA A 66 -5.14 -11.83 -15.86
CA ALA A 66 -3.87 -11.11 -15.79
C ALA A 66 -2.75 -11.97 -15.17
N ALA A 67 -3.05 -12.74 -14.12
CA ALA A 67 -2.09 -13.67 -13.53
C ALA A 67 -1.65 -14.75 -14.53
N GLY A 68 -2.59 -15.28 -15.32
CA GLY A 68 -2.29 -16.22 -16.41
C GLY A 68 -1.35 -15.60 -17.45
N VAL A 69 -1.63 -14.40 -17.92
CA VAL A 69 -0.77 -13.68 -18.87
C VAL A 69 0.63 -13.41 -18.29
N LEU A 70 0.72 -13.08 -17.00
CA LEU A 70 2.02 -12.88 -16.36
C LEU A 70 2.83 -14.19 -16.28
N SER A 71 2.16 -15.33 -16.09
CA SER A 71 2.81 -16.65 -16.04
C SER A 71 3.37 -17.14 -17.38
N GLU A 72 2.80 -16.69 -18.51
CA GLU A 72 3.26 -16.98 -19.86
C GLU A 72 4.30 -15.95 -20.33
N ASP A 73 5.47 -15.91 -19.69
CA ASP A 73 6.60 -14.99 -19.98
C ASP A 73 6.32 -13.49 -19.71
N GLY A 74 5.14 -13.15 -19.19
CA GLY A 74 4.78 -11.76 -18.92
C GLY A 74 5.68 -11.08 -17.88
N TYR A 75 6.15 -11.82 -16.87
CA TYR A 75 7.11 -11.29 -15.89
C TYR A 75 8.45 -10.87 -16.53
N GLU A 76 9.03 -11.73 -17.39
CA GLU A 76 10.29 -11.44 -18.08
C GLU A 76 10.13 -10.26 -19.04
N ARG A 77 9.03 -10.21 -19.78
CA ARG A 77 8.73 -9.11 -20.71
C ARG A 77 8.59 -7.76 -20.01
N LEU A 78 8.09 -7.75 -18.77
CA LEU A 78 7.89 -6.54 -17.98
C LEU A 78 9.07 -6.22 -17.06
N GLY A 79 10.08 -7.10 -16.97
CA GLY A 79 11.20 -6.96 -16.05
C GLY A 79 10.77 -6.97 -14.58
N VAL A 80 9.68 -7.67 -14.27
CA VAL A 80 9.06 -7.74 -12.93
C VAL A 80 9.63 -8.95 -12.19
N ASP A 81 10.10 -8.78 -10.95
CA ASP A 81 10.48 -9.93 -10.11
C ASP A 81 9.25 -10.74 -9.69
N PRO A 82 9.07 -11.99 -10.17
CA PRO A 82 7.91 -12.78 -9.80
C PRO A 82 7.95 -13.23 -8.32
N SER A 83 9.08 -13.14 -7.62
CA SER A 83 9.19 -13.49 -6.18
C SER A 83 8.57 -12.45 -5.26
N ALA A 84 8.49 -11.21 -5.71
CA ALA A 84 8.21 -10.07 -4.85
C ALA A 84 6.74 -9.91 -4.45
N GLY A 85 5.84 -10.82 -4.89
CA GLY A 85 4.40 -10.71 -4.62
C GLY A 85 4.04 -10.61 -3.14
N TRP A 86 4.76 -11.32 -2.26
CA TRP A 86 4.48 -11.25 -0.82
C TRP A 86 4.95 -9.91 -0.22
N THR A 87 6.13 -9.44 -0.62
CA THR A 87 6.66 -8.12 -0.26
C THR A 87 5.71 -7.01 -0.71
N PHE A 88 5.20 -7.11 -1.95
CA PHE A 88 4.17 -6.21 -2.46
C PHE A 88 2.92 -6.21 -1.58
N ALA A 89 2.35 -7.38 -1.27
CA ALA A 89 1.14 -7.48 -0.47
C ALA A 89 1.32 -6.82 0.91
N TRP A 90 2.44 -7.07 1.59
CA TRP A 90 2.74 -6.43 2.87
C TRP A 90 2.90 -4.92 2.76
N LEU A 91 3.65 -4.44 1.76
CA LEU A 91 3.86 -3.02 1.54
C LEU A 91 2.56 -2.29 1.20
N ALA A 92 1.78 -2.83 0.27
CA ALA A 92 0.58 -2.20 -0.27
C ALA A 92 -0.60 -2.18 0.71
N ILE A 93 -0.79 -3.27 1.46
CA ILE A 93 -1.96 -3.44 2.35
C ILE A 93 -1.68 -2.91 3.75
N PHE A 94 -0.46 -3.11 4.25
CA PHE A 94 -0.12 -2.81 5.64
C PHE A 94 0.92 -1.70 5.74
N PHE A 95 2.16 -1.95 5.31
CA PHE A 95 3.28 -1.11 5.74
C PHE A 95 3.18 0.34 5.23
N LEU A 96 2.94 0.59 3.94
CA LEU A 96 2.84 1.96 3.44
C LEU A 96 1.60 2.68 3.97
N PRO A 97 0.38 2.09 3.92
CA PRO A 97 -0.80 2.76 4.48
C PRO A 97 -0.63 3.14 5.95
N PHE A 98 -0.07 2.26 6.78
CA PHE A 98 0.13 2.53 8.20
C PHE A 98 1.30 3.47 8.47
N ALA A 99 2.43 3.30 7.78
CA ALA A 99 3.60 4.15 7.96
C ALA A 99 3.30 5.63 7.62
N PHE A 100 2.42 5.88 6.64
CA PHE A 100 2.04 7.23 6.20
C PHE A 100 0.65 7.66 6.65
N ALA A 101 0.01 6.92 7.58
CA ALA A 101 -1.31 7.25 8.11
C ALA A 101 -1.39 8.65 8.76
N PRO A 102 -0.41 9.12 9.56
CA PRO A 102 -0.48 10.47 10.14
C PRO A 102 -0.52 11.56 9.07
N LEU A 103 0.33 11.44 8.04
CA LEU A 103 0.35 12.37 6.92
C LEU A 103 -0.97 12.34 6.15
N ARG A 104 -1.51 11.15 5.89
CA ARG A 104 -2.83 10.98 5.26
C ARG A 104 -3.91 11.71 6.04
N VAL A 105 -4.02 11.46 7.35
CA VAL A 105 -5.06 12.07 8.20
C VAL A 105 -4.99 13.59 8.16
N ALA A 106 -3.78 14.15 8.23
CA ALA A 106 -3.62 15.59 8.20
C ALA A 106 -3.94 16.21 6.85
N VAL A 107 -3.49 15.61 5.75
CA VAL A 107 -3.80 16.09 4.40
C VAL A 107 -5.29 15.93 4.08
N ALA A 108 -5.95 14.90 4.61
CA ALA A 108 -7.40 14.71 4.48
C ALA A 108 -8.21 15.88 5.05
N LEU A 109 -7.70 16.61 6.06
CA LEU A 109 -8.36 17.81 6.58
C LEU A 109 -8.42 18.96 5.57
N LEU A 110 -7.51 18.97 4.58
CA LEU A 110 -7.50 19.94 3.48
C LEU A 110 -8.28 19.46 2.25
N ALA A 111 -8.70 18.19 2.22
CA ALA A 111 -9.34 17.61 1.05
C ALA A 111 -10.82 18.01 0.98
N THR A 112 -11.22 18.60 -0.15
CA THR A 112 -12.64 18.90 -0.44
C THR A 112 -13.48 17.63 -0.58
N ASN A 113 -12.88 16.52 -1.01
CA ASN A 113 -13.50 15.20 -1.08
C ASN A 113 -12.58 14.17 -0.43
N VAL A 114 -12.80 13.92 0.87
CA VAL A 114 -11.99 12.99 1.68
C VAL A 114 -12.06 11.56 1.12
N ALA A 115 -13.22 11.11 0.64
CA ALA A 115 -13.38 9.74 0.12
C ALA A 115 -12.56 9.51 -1.16
N LEU A 116 -12.51 10.49 -2.06
CA LEU A 116 -11.66 10.45 -3.25
C LEU A 116 -10.19 10.53 -2.90
N PHE A 117 -9.81 11.44 -1.99
CA PHE A 117 -8.43 11.56 -1.50
C PHE A 117 -7.94 10.24 -0.90
N ASP A 118 -8.75 9.61 -0.07
CA ASP A 118 -8.45 8.33 0.57
C ASP A 118 -8.23 7.19 -0.45
N ALA A 119 -9.04 7.15 -1.50
CA ALA A 119 -8.88 6.19 -2.60
C ALA A 119 -7.59 6.45 -3.37
N LEU A 120 -7.30 7.71 -3.70
CA LEU A 120 -6.06 8.10 -4.40
C LEU A 120 -4.81 7.83 -3.55
N PHE A 121 -4.90 8.02 -2.23
CA PHE A 121 -3.83 7.68 -1.30
C PHE A 121 -3.52 6.18 -1.32
N VAL A 122 -4.55 5.33 -1.22
CA VAL A 122 -4.36 3.87 -1.27
C VAL A 122 -3.82 3.44 -2.64
N PHE A 123 -4.26 4.08 -3.71
CA PHE A 123 -3.72 3.86 -5.05
C PHE A 123 -2.24 4.25 -5.17
N GLY A 124 -1.87 5.45 -4.69
CA GLY A 124 -0.48 5.89 -4.65
C GLY A 124 0.40 4.97 -3.81
N ALA A 125 -0.08 4.52 -2.65
CA ALA A 125 0.61 3.53 -1.81
C ALA A 125 0.77 2.18 -2.54
N THR A 126 -0.27 1.73 -3.26
CA THR A 126 -0.23 0.49 -4.03
C THR A 126 0.78 0.58 -5.19
N LEU A 127 0.81 1.69 -5.93
CA LEU A 127 1.81 1.90 -6.98
C LEU A 127 3.23 1.98 -6.43
N SER A 128 3.41 2.67 -5.29
CA SER A 128 4.70 2.79 -4.62
C SER A 128 5.18 1.43 -4.12
N ALA A 129 4.29 0.62 -3.51
CA ALA A 129 4.59 -0.75 -3.14
C ALA A 129 4.97 -1.60 -4.35
N GLY A 130 4.29 -1.41 -5.48
CA GLY A 130 4.60 -2.08 -6.73
C GLY A 130 6.02 -1.77 -7.21
N TRP A 131 6.38 -0.49 -7.26
CA TRP A 131 7.74 -0.08 -7.62
C TRP A 131 8.80 -0.61 -6.62
N LEU A 132 8.52 -0.49 -5.32
CA LEU A 132 9.41 -0.94 -4.25
C LEU A 132 9.68 -2.45 -4.29
N ALA A 133 8.63 -3.24 -4.50
CA ALA A 133 8.71 -4.70 -4.48
C ALA A 133 9.19 -5.28 -5.82
N PHE A 134 8.59 -4.88 -6.94
CA PHE A 134 8.75 -5.56 -8.23
C PHE A 134 9.88 -5.02 -9.10
N TYR A 135 10.38 -3.81 -8.83
CA TYR A 135 11.38 -3.11 -9.66
C TYR A 135 12.65 -2.75 -8.87
N ASP A 136 12.99 -3.56 -7.88
CA ASP A 136 14.13 -3.38 -6.97
C ASP A 136 14.14 -2.01 -6.28
N GLY A 137 12.98 -1.37 -6.12
CA GLY A 137 12.89 -0.03 -5.58
C GLY A 137 13.45 0.04 -4.16
N LEU A 138 13.22 -0.99 -3.35
CA LEU A 138 13.82 -1.17 -2.01
C LEU A 138 15.35 -1.20 -2.04
N GLU A 139 15.94 -2.01 -2.92
CA GLU A 139 17.41 -2.14 -3.03
C GLU A 139 18.04 -0.83 -3.51
N ARG A 140 17.41 -0.15 -4.47
CA ARG A 140 17.89 1.13 -5.02
C ARG A 140 17.98 2.24 -3.99
N ILE A 141 17.09 2.22 -3.00
CA ILE A 141 17.06 3.21 -1.92
C ILE A 141 17.68 2.68 -0.61
N GLY A 142 18.21 1.45 -0.63
CA GLY A 142 18.84 0.81 0.54
C GLY A 142 17.89 0.59 1.70
N LEU A 143 16.62 0.25 1.43
CA LEU A 143 15.60 0.01 2.45
C LEU A 143 15.13 -1.45 2.46
N GLU A 144 14.70 -1.90 3.63
CA GLU A 144 14.03 -3.18 3.81
C GLU A 144 12.54 -2.97 4.13
N PRO A 145 11.66 -3.95 3.86
CA PRO A 145 10.25 -3.86 4.23
C PRO A 145 10.04 -3.60 5.74
N VAL A 146 10.95 -4.11 6.58
CA VAL A 146 10.91 -3.91 8.03
C VAL A 146 11.13 -2.45 8.44
N ASP A 147 11.82 -1.65 7.63
CA ASP A 147 12.04 -0.24 7.94
C ASP A 147 10.73 0.54 7.94
N PHE A 148 9.79 0.19 7.07
CA PHE A 148 8.43 0.77 7.10
C PHE A 148 7.65 0.35 8.35
N ALA A 149 7.82 -0.89 8.81
CA ALA A 149 7.21 -1.33 10.07
C ALA A 149 7.77 -0.55 11.27
N ARG A 150 9.05 -0.15 11.24
CA ARG A 150 9.68 0.71 12.26
C ARG A 150 9.14 2.14 12.24
N VAL A 151 8.72 2.66 11.08
CA VAL A 151 8.09 4.00 11.01
C VAL A 151 6.83 4.08 11.85
N ILE A 152 6.03 3.01 11.90
CA ILE A 152 4.73 2.99 12.60
C ILE A 152 4.84 3.37 14.09
N PRO A 153 5.66 2.72 14.94
CA PRO A 153 5.78 3.09 16.35
C PRO A 153 6.34 4.50 16.55
N TYR A 154 7.28 4.97 15.72
CA TYR A 154 7.79 6.34 15.82
C TYR A 154 6.74 7.38 15.41
N ALA A 155 5.96 7.09 14.37
CA ALA A 155 4.85 7.92 13.93
C ALA A 155 3.78 8.04 15.02
N VAL A 156 3.46 6.94 15.70
CA VAL A 156 2.56 6.94 16.86
C VAL A 156 3.17 7.74 18.01
N ALA A 157 4.41 7.46 18.40
CA ALA A 157 5.07 8.12 19.52
C ALA A 157 5.17 9.65 19.33
N LEU A 158 5.57 10.10 18.14
CA LEU A 158 5.66 11.52 17.79
C LEU A 158 4.28 12.16 17.58
N GLY A 159 3.30 11.38 17.11
CA GLY A 159 1.94 11.86 16.84
C GLY A 159 1.06 12.03 18.08
N ILE A 160 1.30 11.27 19.17
CA ILE A 160 0.47 11.33 20.39
C ILE A 160 0.41 12.74 20.98
N GLY A 161 1.54 13.46 21.05
CA GLY A 161 1.60 14.80 21.62
C GLY A 161 0.71 15.80 20.86
N PRO A 162 0.91 15.97 19.55
CA PRO A 162 0.04 16.78 18.69
C PRO A 162 -1.45 16.41 18.77
N ILE A 163 -1.77 15.11 18.76
CA ILE A 163 -3.15 14.62 18.87
C ILE A 163 -3.76 15.02 20.22
N ALA A 164 -3.02 14.85 21.32
CA ALA A 164 -3.47 15.25 22.65
C ALA A 164 -3.71 16.76 22.72
N VAL A 165 -2.82 17.58 22.15
CA VAL A 165 -3.00 19.04 22.09
C VAL A 165 -4.26 19.40 21.29
N PHE A 166 -4.49 18.74 20.15
CA PHE A 166 -5.69 18.96 19.34
C PHE A 166 -6.97 18.63 20.11
N LEU A 167 -7.01 17.48 20.78
CA LEU A 167 -8.18 17.02 21.54
C LEU A 167 -8.45 17.85 22.81
N LEU A 168 -7.40 18.38 23.45
CA LEU A 168 -7.51 19.08 24.73
C LEU A 168 -7.78 20.58 24.59
N PHE A 169 -7.31 21.21 23.51
CA PHE A 169 -7.31 22.67 23.39
C PHE A 169 -8.28 23.22 22.33
N ASP A 170 -9.06 22.36 21.66
CA ASP A 170 -10.18 22.66 20.74
C ASP A 170 -10.15 24.07 20.10
N HIS A 171 -9.05 24.36 19.39
CA HIS A 171 -8.73 25.71 18.96
C HIS A 171 -8.74 25.79 17.41
N PRO A 172 -9.61 26.61 16.81
CA PRO A 172 -9.86 26.63 15.36
C PRO A 172 -8.72 27.19 14.48
N TRP A 173 -7.58 27.57 15.07
CA TRP A 173 -6.37 27.97 14.31
C TRP A 173 -5.38 26.81 14.11
N LEU A 174 -5.57 25.70 14.84
CA LEU A 174 -4.81 24.45 14.66
C LEU A 174 -5.28 23.64 13.43
N THR A 175 -6.43 23.98 12.84
CA THR A 175 -7.26 23.02 12.10
C THR A 175 -6.98 22.90 10.60
N GLU A 176 -6.25 23.82 9.95
CA GLU A 176 -6.03 23.71 8.50
C GLU A 176 -4.54 23.69 8.12
N GLY A 177 -3.79 24.78 8.36
CA GLY A 177 -2.37 24.84 7.98
C GLY A 177 -1.41 24.19 8.99
N VAL A 178 -1.65 24.42 10.28
CA VAL A 178 -0.75 23.98 11.36
C VAL A 178 -0.80 22.46 11.52
N GLY A 179 -1.98 21.84 11.44
CA GLY A 179 -2.12 20.38 11.51
C GLY A 179 -1.31 19.65 10.44
N VAL A 180 -1.33 20.13 9.20
CA VAL A 180 -0.55 19.54 8.10
C VAL A 180 0.95 19.73 8.30
N ALA A 181 1.38 20.92 8.73
CA ALA A 181 2.78 21.16 9.03
C ALA A 181 3.27 20.24 10.16
N VAL A 182 2.50 20.11 11.24
CA VAL A 182 2.84 19.25 12.38
C VAL A 182 2.87 17.78 11.96
N ALA A 183 1.88 17.30 11.22
CA ALA A 183 1.86 15.91 10.74
C ALA A 183 3.01 15.61 9.76
N THR A 184 3.39 16.58 8.94
CA THR A 184 4.56 16.48 8.06
C THR A 184 5.84 16.37 8.88
N VAL A 185 6.00 17.20 9.92
CA VAL A 185 7.15 17.13 10.85
C VAL A 185 7.17 15.79 11.60
N VAL A 186 6.02 15.31 12.08
CA VAL A 186 5.87 13.99 12.72
C VAL A 186 6.27 12.88 11.75
N GLN A 187 5.79 12.92 10.51
CA GLN A 187 6.08 11.91 9.49
C GLN A 187 7.57 11.91 9.12
N VAL A 188 8.15 13.08 8.85
CA VAL A 188 9.57 13.22 8.52
C VAL A 188 10.43 12.76 9.69
N GLY A 189 10.08 13.13 10.93
CA GLY A 189 10.76 12.67 12.14
C GLY A 189 10.66 11.16 12.31
N ALA A 190 9.48 10.56 12.10
CA ALA A 190 9.28 9.12 12.21
C ALA A 190 10.10 8.35 11.18
N CYS A 191 10.13 8.83 9.93
CA CYS A 191 10.99 8.28 8.89
C CYS A 191 12.47 8.42 9.27
N TRP A 192 12.90 9.60 9.72
CA TRP A 192 14.28 9.82 10.15
C TRP A 192 14.71 8.88 11.27
N PHE A 193 13.91 8.72 12.32
CA PHE A 193 14.21 7.82 13.43
C PHE A 193 14.21 6.35 12.99
N ALA A 194 13.23 5.92 12.19
CA ALA A 194 13.19 4.55 11.67
C ALA A 194 14.45 4.19 10.88
N LEU A 195 14.93 5.12 10.05
CA LEU A 195 16.10 4.91 9.19
C LEU A 195 17.44 5.08 9.91
N SER A 196 17.51 5.97 10.91
CA SER A 196 18.72 6.18 11.71
C SER A 196 18.88 5.18 12.85
N SER A 197 17.80 4.51 13.28
CA SER A 197 17.85 3.47 14.32
C SER A 197 18.34 2.11 13.84
N GLN A 198 19.15 2.05 12.78
CA GLN A 198 20.01 0.90 12.49
C GLN A 198 21.07 0.78 13.60
N ILE A 199 20.60 0.44 14.81
CA ILE A 199 21.45 0.05 15.93
C ILE A 199 21.89 -1.39 15.63
N PRO A 200 23.20 -1.69 15.66
CA PRO A 200 23.80 -2.96 15.26
C PRO A 200 23.25 -4.18 15.98
#